data_AF-A0A1V4MUF5-F1
#
_entry.id   AF-A0A1V4MUF5-F1
#
_cell.length_a   1.000
_cell.length_b   1.000
_cell.length_c   1.000
_cell.angle_alpha   90.00
_cell.angle_beta   90.00
_cell.angle_gamma   90.00
#
_symmetry.space_group_name_H-M   'P 1'
#
loop_
_entity.id
_entity.type
_entity.pdbx_description
1 polymer ?
#
loop_
_entity_poly.entity_id
_entity_poly.type
_entity_poly.pdbx_seq_one_letter_code
_entity_poly.pdbx_strand_id
1 'polypeptide(L)'
;MGLFGRKPVHCQAGEWTTIISNFGTGMPKAFRVRFEPVEGGTVSGTFEERRYFWVFPMRPETGPLKPLMEFRRDWINGIYKVRIRPDGPLAAEID
;
A
#
# COMPACT_ATOMS: atom_id res chain seq x y z
N MET A 1 13.94 -4.17 21.44
CA MET A 1 13.09 -5.26 20.90
C MET A 1 11.64 -4.81 20.98
N GLY A 2 11.08 -4.26 19.89
CA GLY A 2 9.72 -3.72 19.85
C GLY A 2 8.77 -4.67 19.13
N LEU A 3 7.92 -5.34 19.90
CA LEU A 3 6.85 -6.24 19.45
C LEU A 3 5.65 -5.41 18.92
N PHE A 4 5.62 -5.10 17.64
CA PHE A 4 4.39 -4.73 16.93
C PHE A 4 4.48 -5.19 15.47
N GLY A 5 4.36 -6.50 15.25
CA GLY A 5 4.03 -7.00 13.92
C GLY A 5 2.67 -6.43 13.56
N ARG A 6 2.62 -5.50 12.59
CA ARG A 6 1.36 -4.92 12.12
C ARG A 6 0.46 -6.06 11.66
N LYS A 7 -0.80 -6.06 12.11
CA LYS A 7 -1.78 -7.05 11.66
C LYS A 7 -1.93 -6.94 10.13
N PRO A 8 -1.99 -8.07 9.42
CA PRO A 8 -2.23 -8.05 7.98
C PRO A 8 -3.55 -7.33 7.66
N VAL A 9 -3.54 -6.53 6.60
CA VAL A 9 -4.74 -5.86 6.10
C VAL A 9 -5.43 -6.79 5.11
N HIS A 10 -6.64 -7.23 5.44
CA HIS A 10 -7.44 -8.05 4.54
C HIS A 10 -8.04 -7.19 3.42
N CYS A 11 -7.81 -7.61 2.18
CA CYS A 11 -8.24 -6.94 0.97
C CYS A 11 -9.19 -7.85 0.21
N GLN A 12 -10.41 -7.38 -0.01
CA GLN A 12 -11.45 -8.12 -0.74
C GLN A 12 -11.20 -8.05 -2.25
N ALA A 13 -11.60 -9.10 -2.96
CA ALA A 13 -11.51 -9.16 -4.42
C ALA A 13 -12.34 -8.03 -5.07
N GLY A 14 -11.75 -7.31 -6.02
CA GLY A 14 -12.42 -6.26 -6.79
C GLY A 14 -12.65 -4.95 -6.05
N GLU A 15 -12.34 -4.86 -4.76
CA GLU A 15 -12.56 -3.66 -3.95
C GLU A 15 -11.27 -2.86 -3.70
N TRP A 16 -11.40 -1.54 -3.67
CA TRP A 16 -10.26 -0.66 -3.38
C TRP A 16 -10.02 -0.55 -1.87
N THR A 17 -9.06 -1.31 -1.35
CA THR A 17 -8.63 -1.25 0.04
C THR A 17 -7.45 -0.30 0.22
N THR A 18 -7.50 0.55 1.25
CA THR A 18 -6.35 1.40 1.61
C THR A 18 -5.43 0.63 2.54
N ILE A 19 -4.20 0.35 2.09
CA ILE A 19 -3.20 -0.39 2.89
C ILE A 19 -2.22 0.57 3.58
N ILE A 20 -1.92 1.71 2.97
CA ILE A 20 -1.07 2.74 3.57
C ILE A 20 -1.84 4.05 3.54
N SER A 21 -2.00 4.67 4.71
CA SER A 21 -2.52 6.03 4.83
C SER A 21 -1.73 6.74 5.91
N ASN A 22 -0.69 7.45 5.50
CA ASN A 22 0.17 8.19 6.40
C ASN A 22 0.04 9.69 6.16
N PHE A 23 -0.18 10.42 7.25
CA PHE A 23 -0.14 11.88 7.28
C PHE A 23 1.15 12.30 7.99
N GLY A 24 1.99 13.12 7.34
CA GLY A 24 3.00 13.98 7.97
C GLY A 24 4.06 13.33 8.88
N THR A 25 5.31 13.30 8.41
CA THR A 25 6.49 13.66 9.24
C THR A 25 7.62 14.31 8.43
N GLY A 26 7.42 14.64 7.15
CA GLY A 26 8.47 15.18 6.26
C GLY A 26 9.59 14.17 5.90
N MET A 27 9.81 13.15 6.72
CA MET A 27 10.87 12.17 6.52
C MET A 27 10.51 11.12 5.46
N PRO A 28 11.44 10.82 4.53
CA PRO A 28 11.30 9.71 3.61
C PRO A 28 11.13 8.39 4.35
N LYS A 29 10.26 7.54 3.83
CA LYS A 29 10.07 6.19 4.37
C LYS A 29 9.74 5.22 3.24
N ALA A 30 10.47 4.12 3.20
CA ALA A 30 10.11 2.96 2.40
C ALA A 30 9.16 2.07 3.21
N PHE A 31 8.10 1.60 2.56
CA PHE A 31 7.17 0.61 3.08
C PHE A 31 7.28 -0.61 2.20
N ARG A 32 7.65 -1.74 2.79
CA ARG A 32 7.65 -3.02 2.07
C ARG A 32 6.33 -3.70 2.35
N VAL A 33 5.61 -4.00 1.28
CA VAL A 33 4.31 -4.66 1.36
C VAL A 33 4.42 -6.03 0.72
N ARG A 34 4.19 -7.06 1.53
CA ARG A 34 4.03 -8.43 1.06
C ARG A 34 2.54 -8.72 0.93
N PHE A 35 2.16 -9.26 -0.22
CA PHE A 35 0.80 -9.70 -0.50
C PHE A 35 0.76 -11.22 -0.55
N GLU A 36 -0.16 -11.80 0.21
CA GLU A 36 -0.37 -13.24 0.26
C GLU A 36 -1.84 -13.56 -0.06
N PRO A 37 -2.10 -14.51 -0.97
CA PRO A 37 -3.47 -14.93 -1.28
C PRO A 37 -4.08 -15.70 -0.10
N VAL A 38 -5.32 -15.36 0.25
CA VAL A 38 -6.00 -15.97 1.41
C VAL A 38 -6.41 -17.43 1.15
N GLU A 39 -6.80 -17.77 -0.08
CA GLU A 39 -7.36 -19.08 -0.43
C GLU A 39 -6.44 -19.94 -1.31
N GLY A 40 -5.14 -19.58 -1.38
CA GLY A 40 -4.22 -20.14 -2.37
C GLY A 40 -4.51 -19.57 -3.77
N GLY A 41 -3.49 -19.09 -4.46
CA GLY A 41 -3.67 -18.43 -5.74
C GLY A 41 -2.46 -17.62 -6.16
N THR A 42 -2.63 -16.80 -7.21
CA THR A 42 -1.61 -15.85 -7.66
C THR A 42 -2.00 -14.45 -7.23
N VAL A 43 -1.03 -13.66 -6.76
CA VAL A 43 -1.24 -12.24 -6.50
C VAL A 43 -1.44 -11.53 -7.83
N SER A 44 -2.64 -11.02 -8.06
CA SER A 44 -2.97 -10.19 -9.21
C SER A 44 -3.92 -9.06 -8.82
N GLY A 45 -3.94 -8.02 -9.64
CA GLY A 45 -4.79 -6.84 -9.47
C GLY A 45 -4.00 -5.56 -9.74
N THR A 46 -4.52 -4.45 -9.24
CA THR A 46 -3.96 -3.11 -9.50
C THR A 46 -3.67 -2.37 -8.20
N PHE A 47 -2.57 -1.64 -8.14
CA PHE A 47 -2.32 -0.68 -7.07
C PHE A 47 -2.54 0.75 -7.57
N GLU A 48 -2.84 1.64 -6.62
CA GLU A 48 -2.84 3.08 -6.80
C GLU A 48 -2.00 3.70 -5.68
N GLU A 49 -0.86 4.27 -6.05
CA GLU A 49 -0.03 5.07 -5.18
C GLU A 49 -0.33 6.55 -5.42
N ARG A 50 -0.72 7.26 -4.36
CA ARG A 50 -1.03 8.68 -4.41
C ARG A 50 -0.15 9.44 -3.44
N ARG A 51 0.71 10.27 -4.02
CA ARG A 51 1.55 11.25 -3.32
C ARG A 51 0.82 12.61 -3.32
N TYR A 52 0.92 13.36 -2.23
CA TYR A 52 0.37 14.70 -2.12
C TYR A 52 1.47 15.69 -1.84
N PHE A 53 1.64 16.69 -2.69
CA PHE A 53 2.50 17.82 -2.35
C PHE A 53 1.70 18.80 -1.50
N TRP A 54 1.98 18.82 -0.19
CA TRP A 54 1.16 19.55 0.78
C TRP A 54 -0.28 18.99 0.84
N VAL A 55 -1.31 19.80 0.55
CA VAL A 55 -2.71 19.36 0.44
C VAL A 55 -3.13 19.00 -1.00
N PHE A 56 -2.26 19.22 -2.00
CA PHE A 56 -2.60 19.00 -3.40
C PHE A 56 -2.26 17.57 -3.83
N PRO A 57 -3.24 16.78 -4.30
CA PRO A 57 -2.98 15.44 -4.82
C PRO A 57 -2.16 15.53 -6.10
N MET A 58 -1.06 14.78 -6.17
CA MET A 58 -0.37 14.53 -7.43
C MET A 58 -1.12 13.46 -8.22
N ARG A 59 -0.81 13.35 -9.52
CA ARG A 59 -1.34 12.29 -10.36
C ARG A 59 -0.99 10.93 -9.73
N PRO A 60 -1.99 10.06 -9.47
CA PRO A 60 -1.71 8.76 -8.90
C PRO A 60 -0.91 7.91 -9.88
N GLU A 61 0.06 7.18 -9.36
CA GLU A 61 0.76 6.12 -10.07
C GLU A 61 -0.02 4.83 -9.92
N THR A 62 -0.28 4.15 -11.03
CA THR A 62 -1.01 2.88 -11.03
C THR A 62 -0.22 1.82 -11.78
N GLY A 63 -0.39 0.57 -11.37
CA GLY A 63 0.27 -0.55 -12.01
C GLY A 63 -0.22 -1.90 -11.49
N PRO A 64 0.31 -3.00 -12.06
CA PRO A 64 -0.04 -4.34 -11.62
C PRO A 64 0.51 -4.62 -10.22
N LEU A 65 -0.28 -5.34 -9.41
CA LEU A 65 0.17 -5.87 -8.13
C LEU A 65 1.23 -6.95 -8.34
N LYS A 66 2.22 -6.97 -7.46
CA LYS A 66 3.24 -8.03 -7.37
C LYS A 66 3.26 -8.57 -5.95
N PRO A 67 3.68 -9.85 -5.72
CA PRO A 67 3.72 -10.43 -4.38
C PRO A 67 4.54 -9.64 -3.36
N LEU A 68 5.57 -8.93 -3.83
CA LEU A 68 6.37 -8.03 -3.02
C LEU A 68 6.47 -6.68 -3.73
N MET A 69 6.07 -5.62 -3.03
CA MET A 69 6.17 -4.25 -3.52
C MET A 69 6.87 -3.37 -2.50
N GLU A 70 7.63 -2.40 -3.00
CA GLU A 70 8.23 -1.37 -2.17
C GLU A 70 7.66 -0.01 -2.58
N PHE A 71 7.03 0.65 -1.63
CA PHE A 71 6.37 1.93 -1.78
C PHE A 71 7.20 2.99 -1.07
N ARG A 72 7.64 4.01 -1.80
CA ARG A 72 8.55 5.04 -1.26
C ARG A 72 7.80 6.35 -1.10
N ARG A 73 7.66 6.76 0.15
CA ARG A 73 7.30 8.14 0.48
C ARG A 73 8.58 8.96 0.45
N ASP A 74 8.67 9.91 -0.47
CA ASP A 74 9.78 10.85 -0.57
C ASP A 74 9.73 11.93 0.53
N TRP A 75 10.60 12.94 0.45
CA TRP A 75 10.49 14.16 1.27
C TRP A 75 9.23 14.93 0.88
N ILE A 76 8.11 14.57 1.51
CA ILE A 76 6.81 15.18 1.21
C ILE A 76 6.15 15.67 2.50
N ASN A 77 5.83 16.96 2.54
CA ASN A 77 5.06 17.61 3.60
C ASN A 77 3.55 17.38 3.38
N GLY A 78 3.11 16.14 3.17
CA GLY A 78 1.73 15.86 2.79
C GLY A 78 1.22 14.47 3.14
N ILE A 79 0.13 14.10 2.49
CA ILE A 79 -0.53 12.79 2.61
C ILE A 79 0.18 11.80 1.68
N TYR A 80 0.44 10.60 2.19
CA TYR A 80 0.89 9.47 1.39
C TYR A 80 -0.13 8.35 1.51
N LYS A 81 -0.75 7.97 0.39
CA LYS A 81 -1.80 6.97 0.35
C LYS A 81 -1.49 5.89 -0.68
N VAL A 82 -1.56 4.63 -0.28
CA VAL A 82 -1.52 3.49 -1.19
C VAL A 82 -2.80 2.69 -1.04
N ARG A 83 -3.46 2.46 -2.17
CA ARG A 83 -4.65 1.63 -2.27
C ARG A 83 -4.36 0.48 -3.22
N ILE A 84 -5.03 -0.64 -2.99
CA ILE A 84 -4.94 -1.81 -3.86
C ILE A 84 -6.33 -2.29 -4.19
N ARG A 85 -6.48 -2.85 -5.39
CA ARG A 85 -7.66 -3.57 -5.85
C ARG A 85 -7.19 -4.91 -6.37
N PRO A 86 -7.17 -5.95 -5.51
CA PRO A 86 -6.75 -7.27 -5.94
C PRO A 86 -7.86 -7.96 -6.75
N ASP A 87 -7.51 -8.86 -7.66
CA ASP A 87 -8.52 -9.63 -8.40
C ASP A 87 -9.09 -10.79 -7.55
N GLY A 88 -8.35 -11.21 -6.52
CA GLY A 88 -8.77 -12.20 -5.52
C GLY A 88 -8.56 -11.70 -4.09
N PRO A 89 -9.05 -12.41 -3.06
CA PRO A 89 -8.85 -12.02 -1.67
C PRO A 89 -7.36 -12.15 -1.27
N LEU A 90 -6.77 -11.06 -0.78
CA LEU A 90 -5.37 -10.99 -0.35
C LEU A 90 -5.23 -10.47 1.09
N ALA A 91 -4.17 -10.89 1.77
CA ALA A 91 -3.66 -10.27 2.98
C ALA A 91 -2.44 -9.42 2.63
N ALA A 92 -2.40 -8.17 3.11
CA ALA A 92 -1.27 -7.27 2.93
C ALA A 92 -0.53 -7.06 4.25
N GLU A 93 0.73 -7.47 4.32
CA GLU A 93 1.62 -7.26 5.45
C GLU A 93 2.57 -6.09 5.16
N ILE A 94 2.71 -5.16 6.10
CA ILE A 94 3.48 -3.92 5.91
C ILE A 94 4.60 -3.84 6.94
N ASP A 95 5.83 -3.77 6.46
CA ASP A 95 7.04 -3.47 7.24
C ASP A 95 7.29 -1.94 7.23
#